data_AF-A0A6D1AFY0-F1
#
_entry.id   AF-A0A6D1AFY0-F1
#
_cell.length_a   1.000
_cell.length_b   1.000
_cell.length_c   1.000
_cell.angle_alpha   90.00
_cell.angle_beta   90.00
_cell.angle_gamma   90.00
#
_symmetry.space_group_name_H-M   'P 1'
#
loop_
_entity.id
_entity.type
_entity.pdbx_description
1 polymer ?
#
loop_
_entity_poly.entity_id
_entity_poly.type
_entity_poly.pdbx_seq_one_letter_code
_entity_poly.pdbx_strand_id
1 'polypeptide(L)' 'EFVIEGKETTPPARYSEGSLIEKLDDIKVGRPSTFATTVKIVLSREYVRSENSALVPTDFGKLILEKLIQGFPDIINEG' A
#
# COMPACT_ATOMS: atom_id res chain seq x y z
N GLU A 1 39.44 -13.72 -13.35
CA GLU A 1 39.36 -12.84 -12.17
C GLU A 1 37.95 -12.95 -11.60
N PHE A 2 37.79 -13.21 -10.30
CA PHE A 2 36.47 -13.23 -9.66
C PHE A 2 36.23 -11.88 -9.00
N VAL A 3 35.18 -11.17 -9.43
CA VAL A 3 34.76 -9.91 -8.80
C VAL A 3 33.83 -10.27 -7.65
N ILE A 4 34.22 -9.95 -6.43
CA ILE A 4 33.37 -10.08 -5.25
C ILE A 4 32.62 -8.75 -5.09
N GLU A 5 31.36 -8.72 -5.53
CA GLU A 5 30.44 -7.62 -5.23
C GLU A 5 29.82 -7.79 -3.84
N GLY A 6 29.98 -6.78 -2.98
CA GLY A 6 29.26 -6.72 -1.71
C GLY A 6 27.78 -6.43 -1.93
N LYS A 7 26.89 -7.20 -1.30
CA LYS A 7 25.44 -6.95 -1.31
C LYS A 7 25.04 -6.22 -0.02
N GLU A 8 24.37 -5.09 -0.17
CA GLU A 8 23.71 -4.38 0.93
C GLU A 8 22.23 -4.73 0.98
N THR A 9 21.64 -4.73 2.18
CA THR A 9 20.20 -4.93 2.34
C THR A 9 19.46 -3.68 1.90
N THR A 10 18.53 -3.83 0.98
CA THR A 10 17.66 -2.73 0.56
C THR A 10 16.36 -2.74 1.38
N PRO A 11 15.73 -1.58 1.58
CA PRO A 11 14.41 -1.54 2.19
C PRO A 11 13.39 -2.29 1.32
N PRO A 12 12.29 -2.78 1.91
CA PRO A 12 11.21 -3.41 1.15
C PRO A 12 10.70 -2.49 0.04
N ALA A 13 10.46 -3.08 -1.13
CA ALA A 13 9.84 -2.36 -2.24
C ALA A 13 8.44 -1.88 -1.85
N ARG A 14 8.05 -0.71 -2.36
CA ARG A 14 6.67 -0.24 -2.22
C ARG A 14 5.74 -1.07 -3.08
N TYR A 15 4.47 -1.07 -2.71
CA TYR A 15 3.45 -1.69 -3.51
C TYR A 15 3.27 -0.97 -4.86
N SER A 16 3.27 -1.71 -5.95
CA SER A 16 2.55 -1.35 -7.17
C SER A 16 1.06 -1.62 -7.01
N GLU A 17 0.22 -1.15 -7.94
CA GLU A 17 -1.20 -1.48 -7.97
C GLU A 17 -1.45 -3.00 -7.92
N GLY A 18 -0.71 -3.77 -8.72
CA GLY A 18 -0.83 -5.24 -8.75
C GLY A 18 -0.45 -5.89 -7.43
N SER A 19 0.69 -5.51 -6.84
CA SER A 19 1.11 -6.08 -5.54
C SER A 19 0.22 -5.63 -4.37
N LEU A 20 -0.44 -4.46 -4.47
CA LEU A 20 -1.43 -4.05 -3.49
C LEU A 20 -2.70 -4.90 -3.62
N ILE A 21 -3.14 -5.23 -4.84
CA ILE A 21 -4.27 -6.13 -5.09
C ILE A 21 -3.97 -7.53 -4.51
N GLU A 22 -2.77 -8.06 -4.76
CA GLU A 22 -2.31 -9.33 -4.19
C GLU A 22 -2.35 -9.29 -2.65
N LYS A 23 -1.79 -8.23 -2.05
CA LYS A 23 -1.81 -8.05 -0.61
C LYS A 23 -3.22 -7.96 -0.02
N LEU A 24 -4.16 -7.31 -0.71
CA LEU A 24 -5.57 -7.23 -0.29
C LEU A 24 -6.24 -8.61 -0.27
N ASP A 25 -5.93 -9.47 -1.24
CA ASP A 25 -6.41 -10.85 -1.23
C ASP A 25 -5.77 -11.69 -0.10
N ASP A 26 -4.47 -11.52 0.14
CA ASP A 26 -3.76 -12.23 1.20
C ASP A 26 -4.35 -11.97 2.59
N ILE A 27 -4.64 -10.71 2.91
CA ILE A 27 -5.27 -10.31 4.18
C ILE A 27 -6.79 -10.48 4.17
N LYS A 28 -7.36 -11.03 3.08
CA LYS A 28 -8.80 -11.29 2.90
C LYS A 28 -9.69 -10.05 3.01
N VAL A 29 -9.14 -8.87 2.69
CA VAL A 29 -9.84 -7.59 2.65
C VAL A 29 -10.25 -7.27 1.21
N GLY A 30 -11.56 -7.30 0.95
CA GLY A 30 -12.13 -7.08 -0.39
C GLY A 30 -12.38 -8.38 -1.16
N ARG A 31 -12.76 -8.25 -2.43
CA ARG A 31 -13.10 -9.36 -3.35
C ARG A 31 -12.52 -9.08 -4.75
N PRO A 32 -12.40 -10.11 -5.63
CA PRO A 32 -11.90 -9.91 -7.01
C PRO A 32 -12.62 -8.81 -7.78
N SER A 33 -13.91 -8.61 -7.54
CA SER A 33 -14.71 -7.54 -8.15
C SER A 33 -14.43 -6.14 -7.60
N THR A 34 -13.77 -6.02 -6.45
CA THR A 34 -13.57 -4.74 -5.75
C THR A 34 -12.13 -4.25 -5.74
N PHE A 35 -11.12 -5.13 -5.92
CA PHE A 35 -9.71 -4.75 -5.73
C PHE A 35 -9.28 -3.57 -6.61
N ALA A 36 -9.52 -3.65 -7.92
CA ALA A 36 -9.18 -2.56 -8.84
C ALA A 36 -9.93 -1.26 -8.50
N THR A 37 -11.20 -1.37 -8.08
CA THR A 37 -12.00 -0.22 -7.65
C THR A 37 -11.43 0.42 -6.38
N THR A 38 -11.02 -0.38 -5.39
CA THR A 38 -10.39 0.11 -4.15
C THR A 38 -9.12 0.88 -4.46
N VAL A 39 -8.21 0.31 -5.26
CA VAL A 39 -6.95 0.96 -5.68
C VAL A 39 -7.24 2.28 -6.40
N LYS A 40 -8.21 2.29 -7.32
CA LYS A 40 -8.64 3.50 -8.02
C LYS A 40 -9.19 4.57 -7.06
N ILE A 41 -9.96 4.18 -6.05
CA ILE A 41 -10.53 5.11 -5.08
C ILE A 41 -9.42 5.79 -4.26
N VAL A 42 -8.46 5.02 -3.74
CA VAL A 42 -7.38 5.60 -2.91
C VAL A 42 -6.46 6.53 -3.70
N LEU A 43 -6.28 6.26 -5.00
CA LEU A 43 -5.61 7.18 -5.93
C LEU A 43 -6.45 8.44 -6.20
N SER A 44 -7.73 8.28 -6.54
CA SER A 44 -8.61 9.40 -6.89
C SER A 44 -8.88 10.37 -5.75
N ARG A 45 -8.79 9.89 -4.50
CA ARG A 45 -8.95 10.68 -3.27
C ARG A 45 -7.62 11.23 -2.75
N GLU A 46 -6.54 11.08 -3.51
CA GLU A 46 -5.21 11.59 -3.20
C GLU A 46 -4.65 11.08 -1.87
N TYR A 47 -5.07 9.90 -1.41
CA TYR A 47 -4.48 9.24 -0.24
C TYR A 47 -3.12 8.62 -0.58
N VAL A 48 -2.96 8.18 -1.82
CA VAL A 48 -1.71 7.71 -2.39
C VAL A 48 -1.51 8.34 -3.77
N ARG A 49 -0.25 8.45 -4.20
CA ARG A 49 0.14 8.87 -5.54
C ARG A 49 1.00 7.79 -6.18
N SER A 50 0.95 7.69 -7.50
CA SER A 50 1.82 6.78 -8.26
C SER A 50 3.11 7.49 -8.66
N GLU A 51 4.25 6.98 -8.23
CA GLU A 51 5.58 7.47 -8.61
C GLU A 51 6.41 6.28 -9.09
N ASN A 52 6.85 6.28 -10.36
CA ASN A 52 7.62 5.16 -10.95
C ASN A 52 6.97 3.78 -10.73
N SER A 53 5.64 3.69 -10.93
CA SER A 53 4.83 2.48 -10.69
C SER A 53 4.75 2.02 -9.23
N ALA A 54 5.27 2.80 -8.28
CA ALA A 54 5.10 2.60 -6.85
C ALA A 54 4.01 3.52 -6.28
N LEU A 55 3.17 2.97 -5.41
CA LEU A 55 2.19 3.71 -4.63
C LEU A 55 2.89 4.33 -3.41
N VAL A 56 2.89 5.65 -3.37
CA VAL A 56 3.50 6.44 -2.30
C VAL A 56 2.39 7.15 -1.51
N PRO A 57 2.30 6.97 -0.18
CA PRO A 57 1.30 7.64 0.62
C PRO A 57 1.57 9.15 0.67
N THR A 58 0.51 9.94 0.45
CA THR A 58 0.58 11.39 0.60
C THR A 58 0.51 11.77 2.09
N ASP A 59 0.92 12.99 2.44
CA ASP A 59 0.82 13.44 3.84
C ASP A 59 -0.64 13.57 4.28
N PHE A 60 -1.54 13.93 3.35
CA PHE A 60 -2.98 13.90 3.58
C PHE A 60 -3.48 12.48 3.88
N GLY A 61 -3.09 11.49 3.08
CA GLY A 61 -3.45 10.08 3.31
C GLY A 61 -2.99 9.56 4.66
N LYS A 62 -1.76 9.89 5.08
CA LYS A 62 -1.22 9.52 6.39
C LYS A 62 -2.03 10.15 7.53
N LEU A 63 -2.34 11.45 7.43
CA LEU A 63 -3.12 12.15 8.44
C LEU A 63 -4.52 11.54 8.60
N ILE A 64 -5.19 11.24 7.50
CA ILE A 64 -6.52 10.60 7.53
C ILE A 64 -6.43 9.20 8.15
N LEU A 65 -5.44 8.39 7.75
CA LEU A 65 -5.24 7.07 8.33
C LEU A 65 -5.02 7.13 9.86
N GLU A 66 -4.19 8.06 10.32
CA GLU A 66 -3.94 8.28 11.75
C GLU A 66 -5.24 8.59 12.51
N LYS A 67 -6.08 9.49 11.98
CA LYS A 67 -7.37 9.84 12.59
C LYS A 67 -8.35 8.67 12.60
N LEU A 68 -8.37 7.85 11.55
CA LEU A 68 -9.23 6.67 11.48
C LEU A 68 -8.83 5.60 12.49
N ILE A 69 -7.53 5.31 12.63
CA ILE A 69 -7.02 4.35 13.62
C ILE A 69 -7.29 4.84 15.05
N GLN A 70 -7.06 6.12 15.33
CA GLN A 70 -7.32 6.72 16.65
C GLN A 70 -8.82 6.72 17.01
N GLY A 71 -9.68 7.01 16.03
CA GLY A 71 -11.12 7.11 16.25
C GLY A 71 -11.86 5.77 16.30
N PHE A 72 -11.36 4.77 15.56
CA PHE A 72 -12.08 3.50 15.34
C PHE A 72 -11.14 2.28 15.34
N PRO A 73 -10.37 2.03 16.41
CA PRO A 73 -9.38 0.95 16.44
C PRO A 73 -9.97 -0.45 16.21
N ASP A 74 -11.19 -0.70 16.71
CA ASP A 74 -11.86 -1.99 16.57
C ASP A 74 -12.49 -2.20 15.18
N ILE A 75 -12.64 -1.13 14.38
CA ILE A 75 -13.21 -1.18 13.03
C ILE A 75 -12.11 -1.16 11.96
N ILE A 76 -11.03 -0.41 12.20
CA ILE A 76 -9.92 -0.23 11.25
C ILE A 76 -8.72 -1.05 11.72
N ASN A 77 -8.76 -2.34 11.44
CA ASN A 77 -7.68 -3.30 11.70
C ASN A 77 -7.65 -4.38 10.60
N GLU A 78 -6.56 -5.16 10.55
CA GLU A 78 -6.38 -6.24 9.58
C GLU A 78 -6.87 -7.61 10.11
N GLY A 79 -7.66 -7.62 11.19
CA GLY A 79 -8.11 -8.85 11.88
C GLY A 79 -7.15 -9.33 12.96
#